data_AF-J9GGX7-F1
#
_entry.id   AF-J9GGX7-F1
#
_cell.length_a   1.000
_cell.length_b   1.000
_cell.length_c   1.000
_cell.angle_alpha   90.00
_cell.angle_beta   90.00
_cell.angle_gamma   90.00
#
_symmetry.space_group_name_H-M   'P 1'
#
loop_
_entity.id
_entity.type
_entity.pdbx_description
1 polymer ?
#
loop_
_entity_poly.entity_id
_entity_poly.type
_entity_poly.pdbx_seq_one_letter_code
_entity_poly.pdbx_strand_id
1 'polypeptide(L)'
;MLFSVTGSLEHYALSVSGGSDIMKGFASFAYDNDKGVMLNTFSRKFSAKANLDFQLSKWLKLSERATYEYKNGQGDIMTGHQGVLNQAVFFPRSATVYDYDKEGNLMYDEQHKPLYHGTIPRWAAQEGISSPYGEIRNPVATLERLNQQRPSTKIYSTTSLEIKPISSLTIKSDFTAGLEVKNEDIFSPTVPEIGRPELENKREKSNEWKSTILWESTATWAHVFNDAHHVSAMAGYSMKYEKYKWDRYYTSKFNQEDRHSITNGQAGNWSKYKPEENI
;
A
#
# COMPACT_ATOMS: atom_id res chain seq x y z
N MET A 1 8.38 26.95 6.74
CA MET A 1 8.11 25.98 5.65
C MET A 1 6.83 25.24 5.96
N LEU A 2 5.78 25.37 5.13
CA LEU A 2 4.54 24.62 5.31
C LEU A 2 4.62 23.36 4.43
N PHE A 3 4.73 22.19 5.05
CA PHE A 3 4.78 20.89 4.36
C PHE A 3 3.54 20.03 4.65
N SER A 4 2.66 20.52 5.53
CA SER A 4 1.33 19.99 5.78
C SER A 4 0.30 20.70 4.91
N VAL A 5 -0.74 19.95 4.53
CA VAL A 5 -1.90 20.43 3.79
C VAL A 5 -3.17 19.91 4.46
N THR A 6 -4.32 20.53 4.17
CA THR A 6 -5.60 20.01 4.61
C THR A 6 -5.87 18.67 3.91
N GLY A 7 -5.92 17.59 4.69
CA GLY A 7 -6.31 16.27 4.19
C GLY A 7 -7.83 16.18 3.96
N SER A 8 -8.25 15.22 3.15
CA SER A 8 -9.67 14.97 2.87
C SER A 8 -9.92 13.50 2.60
N LEU A 9 -11.00 12.95 3.14
CA LEU A 9 -11.46 11.59 2.85
C LEU A 9 -12.81 11.65 2.16
N GLU A 10 -12.89 11.08 0.96
CA GLU A 10 -14.12 10.88 0.22
C GLU A 10 -14.43 9.38 0.19
N HIS A 11 -15.64 9.01 0.61
CA HIS A 11 -16.11 7.63 0.65
C HIS A 11 -17.44 7.51 -0.11
N TYR A 12 -17.45 6.68 -1.14
CA TYR A 12 -18.65 6.36 -1.92
C TYR A 12 -18.89 4.87 -1.83
N ALA A 13 -20.07 4.47 -1.34
CA ALA A 13 -20.44 3.07 -1.26
C ALA A 13 -21.87 2.85 -1.77
N LEU A 14 -22.03 1.77 -2.54
CA LEU A 14 -23.31 1.26 -3.00
C LEU A 14 -23.41 -0.20 -2.59
N SER A 15 -24.55 -0.59 -2.05
CA SER A 15 -24.84 -1.99 -1.77
C SER A 15 -26.26 -2.34 -2.20
N VAL A 16 -26.44 -3.58 -2.59
CA VAL A 16 -27.72 -4.18 -2.90
C VAL A 16 -27.81 -5.51 -2.18
N SER A 17 -28.95 -5.76 -1.57
CA SER A 17 -29.27 -7.03 -0.95
C SER A 17 -30.69 -7.41 -1.29
N GLY A 18 -30.96 -8.70 -1.33
CA GLY A 18 -32.28 -9.21 -1.66
C GLY A 18 -32.27 -10.73 -1.69
N GLY A 19 -33.45 -11.31 -1.71
CA GLY A 19 -33.57 -12.76 -1.74
C GLY A 19 -34.97 -13.25 -1.47
N SER A 20 -35.11 -14.55 -1.58
CA SER A 20 -36.27 -15.34 -1.18
C SER A 20 -35.85 -16.35 -0.10
N ASP A 21 -36.74 -17.29 0.21
CA ASP A 21 -36.43 -18.42 1.10
C ASP A 21 -35.37 -19.38 0.52
N ILE A 22 -35.20 -19.39 -0.82
CA ILE A 22 -34.30 -20.31 -1.53
C ILE A 22 -32.93 -19.67 -1.80
N MET A 23 -32.88 -18.36 -2.03
CA MET A 23 -31.64 -17.67 -2.38
C MET A 23 -31.58 -16.31 -1.70
N LYS A 24 -30.47 -16.00 -1.04
CA LYS A 24 -30.18 -14.67 -0.51
C LYS A 24 -28.88 -14.16 -1.11
N GLY A 25 -28.89 -12.92 -1.56
CA GLY A 25 -27.75 -12.27 -2.19
C GLY A 25 -27.43 -10.93 -1.55
N PHE A 26 -26.15 -10.58 -1.57
CA PHE A 26 -25.62 -9.28 -1.22
C PHE A 26 -24.48 -8.95 -2.18
N ALA A 27 -24.46 -7.74 -2.70
CA ALA A 27 -23.33 -7.19 -3.42
C ALA A 27 -23.05 -5.77 -2.95
N SER A 28 -21.79 -5.38 -2.89
CA SER A 28 -21.39 -4.02 -2.54
C SER A 28 -20.14 -3.59 -3.29
N PHE A 29 -20.08 -2.30 -3.59
CA PHE A 29 -18.94 -1.61 -4.17
C PHE A 29 -18.64 -0.38 -3.33
N ALA A 30 -17.36 -0.12 -3.08
CA ALA A 30 -16.91 1.06 -2.38
C ALA A 30 -15.66 1.65 -3.03
N TYR A 31 -15.58 2.98 -3.01
CA TYR A 31 -14.41 3.74 -3.43
C TYR A 31 -14.03 4.73 -2.34
N ASP A 32 -12.78 4.63 -1.88
CA ASP A 32 -12.14 5.56 -0.95
C ASP A 32 -11.09 6.38 -1.70
N ASN A 33 -11.16 7.70 -1.56
CA ASN A 33 -10.12 8.64 -2.01
C ASN A 33 -9.65 9.47 -0.81
N ASP A 34 -8.48 9.10 -0.29
CA ASP A 34 -7.85 9.71 0.88
C ASP A 34 -6.70 10.61 0.42
N LYS A 35 -6.85 11.92 0.58
CA LYS A 35 -5.77 12.90 0.42
C LYS A 35 -5.11 13.10 1.77
N GLY A 36 -3.82 12.76 1.85
CA GLY A 36 -3.07 12.85 3.08
C GLY A 36 -2.83 14.29 3.52
N VAL A 37 -2.46 14.44 4.79
CA VAL A 37 -2.15 15.75 5.40
C VAL A 37 -0.74 16.25 5.10
N MET A 38 0.06 15.48 4.36
CA MET A 38 1.39 15.87 3.91
C MET A 38 1.37 16.05 2.39
N LEU A 39 2.16 17.02 1.90
CA LEU A 39 2.29 17.26 0.47
C LEU A 39 2.56 15.96 -0.30
N ASN A 40 1.90 15.82 -1.45
CA ASN A 40 2.09 14.70 -2.38
C ASN A 40 1.82 13.31 -1.77
N THR A 41 1.00 13.22 -0.71
CA THR A 41 0.58 11.94 -0.11
C THR A 41 -0.91 11.69 -0.33
N PHE A 42 -1.27 10.46 -0.71
CA PHE A 42 -2.64 10.04 -0.96
C PHE A 42 -2.77 8.51 -0.99
N SER A 43 -3.99 8.02 -0.79
CA SER A 43 -4.35 6.63 -1.06
C SER A 43 -5.72 6.54 -1.73
N ARG A 44 -5.84 5.65 -2.70
CA ARG A 44 -7.10 5.32 -3.36
C ARG A 44 -7.35 3.83 -3.22
N LYS A 45 -8.57 3.47 -2.85
CA LYS A 45 -8.96 2.07 -2.65
C LYS A 45 -10.32 1.81 -3.30
N PHE A 46 -10.38 0.76 -4.09
CA PHE A 46 -11.62 0.19 -4.59
C PHE A 46 -11.86 -1.14 -3.90
N SER A 47 -13.08 -1.37 -3.45
CA SER A 47 -13.48 -2.61 -2.81
C SER A 47 -14.79 -3.12 -3.40
N ALA A 48 -14.85 -4.42 -3.68
CA ALA A 48 -16.08 -5.09 -4.06
C ALA A 48 -16.29 -6.33 -3.19
N LYS A 49 -17.55 -6.61 -2.83
CA LYS A 49 -17.92 -7.80 -2.08
C LYS A 49 -19.19 -8.40 -2.65
N ALA A 50 -19.26 -9.72 -2.70
CA ALA A 50 -20.44 -10.47 -3.08
C ALA A 50 -20.63 -11.63 -2.11
N ASN A 51 -21.84 -11.81 -1.59
CA ASN A 51 -22.23 -12.96 -0.79
C ASN A 51 -23.49 -13.57 -1.40
N LEU A 52 -23.49 -14.87 -1.61
CA LEU A 52 -24.63 -15.62 -2.12
C LEU A 52 -24.87 -16.83 -1.22
N ASP A 53 -26.09 -16.99 -0.75
CA ASP A 53 -26.54 -18.14 0.03
C ASP A 53 -27.67 -18.83 -0.74
N PHE A 54 -27.52 -20.13 -1.00
CA PHE A 54 -28.49 -20.98 -1.68
C PHE A 54 -28.96 -22.10 -0.76
N GLN A 55 -30.25 -22.11 -0.42
CA GLN A 55 -30.91 -23.19 0.30
C GLN A 55 -31.42 -24.23 -0.70
N LEU A 56 -30.59 -25.22 -1.03
CA LEU A 56 -30.89 -26.24 -2.04
C LEU A 56 -31.95 -27.25 -1.55
N SER A 57 -31.97 -27.53 -0.24
CA SER A 57 -32.99 -28.36 0.42
C SER A 57 -33.04 -28.02 1.91
N LYS A 58 -33.95 -28.61 2.70
CA LYS A 58 -33.97 -28.40 4.16
C LYS A 58 -32.69 -28.83 4.88
N TRP A 59 -31.91 -29.72 4.26
CA TRP A 59 -30.69 -30.29 4.83
C TRP A 59 -29.41 -29.83 4.12
N LEU A 60 -29.49 -29.04 3.05
CA LEU A 60 -28.34 -28.65 2.24
C LEU A 60 -28.37 -27.16 1.92
N LYS A 61 -27.31 -26.45 2.31
CA LYS A 61 -27.07 -25.04 1.98
C LYS A 61 -25.68 -24.88 1.36
N LEU A 62 -25.62 -24.16 0.26
CA LEU A 62 -24.37 -23.72 -0.38
C LEU A 62 -24.24 -22.21 -0.17
N SER A 63 -23.06 -21.71 0.17
CA SER A 63 -22.79 -20.27 0.24
C SER A 63 -21.50 -19.92 -0.49
N GLU A 64 -21.45 -18.77 -1.14
CA GLU A 64 -20.27 -18.23 -1.78
C GLU A 64 -20.02 -16.81 -1.26
N ARG A 65 -18.78 -16.52 -0.85
CA ARG A 65 -18.38 -15.19 -0.40
C ARG A 65 -17.13 -14.77 -1.15
N ALA A 66 -17.24 -13.73 -1.95
CA ALA A 66 -16.12 -13.17 -2.70
C ALA A 66 -15.84 -11.74 -2.24
N THR A 67 -14.56 -11.42 -2.10
CA THR A 67 -14.06 -10.06 -1.83
C THR A 67 -12.94 -9.72 -2.79
N TYR A 68 -12.96 -8.50 -3.29
CA TYR A 68 -11.94 -7.92 -4.14
C TYR A 68 -11.55 -6.56 -3.55
N GLU A 69 -10.26 -6.29 -3.50
CA GLU A 69 -9.72 -4.99 -3.13
C GLU A 69 -8.58 -4.62 -4.07
N TYR A 70 -8.61 -3.40 -4.57
CA TYR A 70 -7.47 -2.77 -5.23
C TYR A 70 -7.12 -1.50 -4.48
N LYS A 71 -5.85 -1.34 -4.10
CA LYS A 71 -5.34 -0.14 -3.43
C LYS A 71 -4.12 0.37 -4.17
N ASN A 72 -4.02 1.68 -4.34
CA ASN A 72 -2.78 2.33 -4.76
C ASN A 72 -2.59 3.63 -3.99
N GLY A 73 -1.36 4.12 -3.89
CA GLY A 73 -1.08 5.35 -3.18
C GLY A 73 0.40 5.67 -3.09
N GLN A 74 0.66 6.80 -2.45
CA GLN A 74 1.97 7.36 -2.19
C GLN A 74 1.94 8.01 -0.80
N GLY A 75 2.96 7.78 0.01
CA GLY A 75 2.98 8.33 1.37
C GLY A 75 3.92 7.65 2.34
N ASP A 76 4.79 6.76 1.87
CA ASP A 76 5.84 6.22 2.72
C ASP A 76 7.02 7.18 2.73
N ILE A 77 6.97 8.04 3.74
CA ILE A 77 7.87 9.17 3.91
C ILE A 77 9.00 8.88 4.92
N MET A 78 9.21 7.60 5.27
CA MET A 78 10.11 7.12 6.32
C MET A 78 9.76 7.66 7.72
N THR A 79 9.92 6.85 8.76
CA THR A 79 9.56 7.23 10.15
C THR A 79 10.77 7.40 11.07
N GLY A 80 11.98 7.03 10.62
CA GLY A 80 13.22 7.16 11.38
C GLY A 80 13.83 8.57 11.35
N HIS A 81 15.11 8.71 11.74
CA HIS A 81 15.83 10.00 11.74
C HIS A 81 15.88 10.68 10.36
N GLN A 82 15.72 9.90 9.29
CA GLN A 82 15.68 10.40 7.90
C GLN A 82 14.26 10.73 7.41
N GLY A 83 13.25 10.45 8.23
CA GLY A 83 11.85 10.69 7.93
C GLY A 83 11.52 12.18 7.90
N VAL A 84 10.59 12.55 7.01
CA VAL A 84 10.26 13.96 6.72
C VAL A 84 9.91 14.75 7.99
N LEU A 85 9.20 14.15 8.95
CA LEU A 85 8.82 14.82 10.20
C LEU A 85 10.03 15.14 11.07
N ASN A 86 10.96 14.19 11.25
CA ASN A 86 12.19 14.44 11.99
C ASN A 86 13.05 15.49 11.28
N GLN A 87 13.20 15.36 9.97
CA GLN A 87 13.94 16.33 9.17
C GLN A 87 13.35 17.73 9.29
N ALA A 88 12.03 17.88 9.30
CA ALA A 88 11.38 19.17 9.46
C ALA A 88 11.63 19.84 10.83
N VAL A 89 11.76 19.06 11.91
CA VAL A 89 12.06 19.59 13.25
C VAL A 89 13.49 20.12 13.33
N PHE A 90 14.45 19.42 12.71
CA PHE A 90 15.86 19.80 12.75
C PHE A 90 16.32 20.70 11.60
N PHE A 91 15.49 20.88 10.56
CA PHE A 91 15.81 21.77 9.45
C PHE A 91 15.99 23.22 9.94
N PRO A 92 17.03 23.94 9.48
CA PRO A 92 17.30 25.29 9.95
C PRO A 92 16.10 26.21 9.74
N ARG A 93 15.62 26.86 10.81
CA ARG A 93 14.45 27.75 10.70
C ARG A 93 14.71 29.02 9.88
N SER A 94 15.98 29.39 9.73
CA SER A 94 16.42 30.50 8.88
C SER A 94 16.45 30.14 7.39
N ALA A 95 16.41 28.85 7.06
CA ALA A 95 16.40 28.40 5.67
C ALA A 95 15.03 28.61 5.02
N THR A 96 15.06 29.04 3.76
CA THR A 96 13.89 29.17 2.88
C THR A 96 13.52 27.83 2.24
N VAL A 97 12.38 27.77 1.54
CA VAL A 97 12.02 26.57 0.74
C VAL A 97 12.98 26.40 -0.43
N TYR A 98 13.20 27.49 -1.15
CA TYR A 98 14.03 27.55 -2.35
C TYR A 98 15.30 28.35 -2.11
N ASP A 99 16.31 28.12 -2.92
CA ASP A 99 17.62 28.72 -2.78
C ASP A 99 17.71 30.07 -3.50
N TYR A 100 18.50 30.97 -2.94
CA TYR A 100 18.68 32.33 -3.43
C TYR A 100 20.16 32.65 -3.58
N ASP A 101 20.51 33.46 -4.57
CA ASP A 101 21.87 33.98 -4.73
C ASP A 101 22.20 35.02 -3.65
N LYS A 102 23.41 35.59 -3.70
CA LYS A 102 23.90 36.53 -2.69
C LYS A 102 23.17 37.87 -2.76
N GLU A 103 22.63 38.20 -3.92
CA GLU A 103 21.85 39.39 -4.23
C GLU A 103 20.36 39.23 -3.84
N GLY A 104 19.93 38.02 -3.51
CA GLY A 104 18.56 37.69 -3.08
C GLY A 104 17.62 37.28 -4.21
N ASN A 105 18.13 36.95 -5.40
CA ASN A 105 17.33 36.43 -6.51
C ASN A 105 17.15 34.91 -6.39
N LEU A 106 15.98 34.43 -6.77
CA LEU A 106 15.65 33.01 -6.76
C LEU A 106 16.52 32.27 -7.79
N MET A 107 17.13 31.16 -7.37
CA MET A 107 17.97 30.34 -8.25
C MET A 107 17.14 29.25 -8.95
N TYR A 108 17.51 28.93 -10.19
CA TYR A 108 16.82 27.95 -11.03
C TYR A 108 17.78 26.90 -11.59
N ASP A 109 17.27 25.71 -11.87
CA ASP A 109 17.96 24.71 -12.69
C ASP A 109 17.92 25.05 -14.19
N GLU A 110 18.57 24.23 -15.01
CA GLU A 110 18.61 24.37 -16.48
C GLU A 110 17.21 24.29 -17.12
N GLN A 111 16.23 23.68 -16.44
CA GLN A 111 14.85 23.56 -16.88
C GLN A 111 13.95 24.68 -16.30
N HIS A 112 14.56 25.72 -15.73
CA HIS A 112 13.89 26.87 -15.13
C HIS A 112 12.96 26.49 -13.96
N LYS A 113 13.29 25.45 -13.20
CA LYS A 113 12.62 25.12 -11.94
C LYS A 113 13.41 25.69 -10.77
N PRO A 114 12.74 26.26 -9.74
CA PRO A 114 13.41 26.76 -8.55
C PRO A 114 14.25 25.67 -7.87
N LEU A 115 15.50 25.99 -7.55
CA LEU A 115 16.35 25.10 -6.77
C LEU A 115 15.87 25.08 -5.33
N TYR A 116 15.78 23.91 -4.72
CA TYR A 116 15.49 23.82 -3.29
C TYR A 116 16.69 24.29 -2.47
N HIS A 117 16.40 24.90 -1.32
CA HIS A 117 17.42 25.29 -0.36
C HIS A 117 17.90 24.07 0.44
N GLY A 118 19.20 24.03 0.72
CA GLY A 118 19.82 23.04 1.61
C GLY A 118 19.82 23.47 3.07
N THR A 119 20.74 22.97 3.87
CA THR A 119 20.95 23.46 5.24
C THR A 119 21.66 24.81 5.31
N ILE A 120 22.31 25.21 4.21
CA ILE A 120 22.89 26.53 3.93
C ILE A 120 22.68 26.84 2.43
N PRO A 121 22.71 28.11 2.01
CA PRO A 121 22.62 28.45 0.59
C PRO A 121 23.84 27.95 -0.19
N ARG A 122 23.65 27.66 -1.48
CA ARG A 122 24.73 27.17 -2.36
C ARG A 122 25.92 28.12 -2.45
N TRP A 123 25.69 29.43 -2.53
CA TRP A 123 26.78 30.41 -2.60
C TRP A 123 27.66 30.39 -1.35
N ALA A 124 27.07 30.20 -0.16
CA ALA A 124 27.83 30.16 1.10
C ALA A 124 28.77 28.95 1.13
N ALA A 125 28.31 27.80 0.67
CA ALA A 125 29.16 26.62 0.53
C ALA A 125 30.30 26.82 -0.48
N GLN A 126 30.05 27.53 -1.59
CA GLN A 126 31.09 27.87 -2.57
C GLN A 126 32.17 28.80 -1.99
N GLU A 127 31.80 29.65 -1.03
CA GLU A 127 32.72 30.50 -0.27
C GLU A 127 33.42 29.76 0.89
N GLY A 128 33.23 28.44 1.01
CA GLY A 128 33.87 27.60 2.03
C GLY A 128 33.16 27.58 3.39
N ILE A 129 31.93 28.09 3.47
CA ILE A 129 31.12 28.02 4.69
C ILE A 129 30.54 26.61 4.81
N SER A 130 30.91 25.90 5.87
CA SER A 130 30.40 24.57 6.17
C SER A 130 29.03 24.62 6.84
N SER A 131 28.16 23.68 6.47
CA SER A 131 26.88 23.50 7.16
C SER A 131 27.10 22.90 8.55
N PRO A 132 26.57 23.51 9.63
CA PRO A 132 26.58 22.89 10.97
C PRO A 132 25.54 21.77 11.09
N TYR A 133 24.67 21.61 10.11
CA TYR A 133 23.63 20.59 10.05
C TYR A 133 24.03 19.52 9.03
N GLY A 134 24.37 18.32 9.50
CA GLY A 134 24.64 17.16 8.65
C GLY A 134 23.44 16.21 8.58
N GLU A 135 23.31 15.46 7.48
CA GLU A 135 22.28 14.43 7.28
C GLU A 135 20.82 14.93 7.21
N ILE A 136 20.60 16.24 7.05
CA ILE A 136 19.27 16.85 6.97
C ILE A 136 18.89 17.14 5.51
N ARG A 137 17.62 16.88 5.17
CA ARG A 137 17.02 17.23 3.86
C ARG A 137 15.89 18.23 4.01
N ASN A 138 15.69 19.04 2.97
CA ASN A 138 14.56 19.94 2.88
C ASN A 138 13.24 19.13 2.88
N PRO A 139 12.36 19.32 3.88
CA PRO A 139 11.15 18.49 4.04
C PRO A 139 10.14 18.73 2.91
N VAL A 140 10.03 19.96 2.39
CA VAL A 140 9.15 20.27 1.25
C VAL A 140 9.68 19.58 -0.01
N ALA A 141 10.97 19.72 -0.30
CA ALA A 141 11.61 19.07 -1.44
C ALA A 141 11.46 17.54 -1.39
N THR A 142 11.59 16.96 -0.19
CA THR A 142 11.46 15.51 0.00
C THR A 142 10.05 15.01 -0.33
N LEU A 143 9.02 15.75 0.08
CA LEU A 143 7.62 15.41 -0.23
C LEU A 143 7.29 15.64 -1.71
N GLU A 144 7.70 16.78 -2.28
CA GLU A 144 7.45 17.06 -3.70
C GLU A 144 8.17 16.09 -4.64
N ARG A 145 9.32 15.55 -4.23
CA ARG A 145 10.05 14.49 -4.96
C ARG A 145 9.49 13.08 -4.79
N LEU A 146 8.48 12.86 -3.93
CA LEU A 146 7.91 11.53 -3.77
C LEU A 146 7.42 11.02 -5.12
N ASN A 147 7.96 9.87 -5.52
CA ASN A 147 7.64 9.21 -6.76
C ASN A 147 7.53 7.70 -6.50
N GLN A 148 6.39 7.31 -5.94
CA GLN A 148 6.07 5.97 -5.48
C GLN A 148 4.78 5.51 -6.17
N GLN A 149 4.71 4.24 -6.53
CA GLN A 149 3.49 3.55 -6.94
C GLN A 149 3.47 2.22 -6.20
N ARG A 150 2.37 1.96 -5.50
CA ARG A 150 2.23 0.77 -4.65
C ARG A 150 0.88 0.09 -4.88
N PRO A 151 0.55 -0.31 -6.13
CA PRO A 151 -0.67 -1.05 -6.37
C PRO A 151 -0.64 -2.39 -5.62
N SER A 152 -1.75 -2.69 -4.95
CA SER A 152 -2.00 -3.95 -4.28
C SER A 152 -3.39 -4.44 -4.66
N THR A 153 -3.47 -5.70 -5.10
CA THR A 153 -4.72 -6.39 -5.40
C THR A 153 -4.88 -7.54 -4.43
N LYS A 154 -6.07 -7.67 -3.82
CA LYS A 154 -6.44 -8.80 -2.97
C LYS A 154 -7.75 -9.39 -3.45
N ILE A 155 -7.79 -10.71 -3.58
CA ILE A 155 -8.99 -11.46 -3.96
C ILE A 155 -9.11 -12.64 -3.00
N TYR A 156 -10.28 -12.80 -2.40
CA TYR A 156 -10.63 -13.99 -1.62
C TYR A 156 -12.00 -14.49 -2.04
N SER A 157 -12.12 -15.79 -2.27
CA SER A 157 -13.38 -16.49 -2.53
C SER A 157 -13.51 -17.63 -1.55
N THR A 158 -14.62 -17.71 -0.84
CA THR A 158 -14.93 -18.77 0.10
C THR A 158 -16.23 -19.45 -0.32
N THR A 159 -16.12 -20.72 -0.68
CA THR A 159 -17.26 -21.61 -0.89
C THR A 159 -17.53 -22.39 0.39
N SER A 160 -18.73 -22.25 0.94
CA SER A 160 -19.22 -22.96 2.12
C SER A 160 -20.28 -23.99 1.74
N LEU A 161 -20.11 -25.22 2.18
CA LEU A 161 -21.13 -26.27 2.13
C LEU A 161 -21.60 -26.58 3.55
N GLU A 162 -22.89 -26.41 3.81
CA GLU A 162 -23.53 -26.77 5.09
C GLU A 162 -24.55 -27.88 4.85
N ILE A 163 -24.39 -28.98 5.58
CA ILE A 163 -25.21 -30.19 5.51
C ILE A 163 -25.79 -30.49 6.89
N LYS A 164 -27.08 -30.80 6.96
CA LYS A 164 -27.78 -31.25 8.18
C LYS A 164 -28.40 -32.62 7.96
N PRO A 165 -27.63 -33.72 8.06
CA PRO A 165 -28.14 -35.07 7.85
C PRO A 165 -29.31 -35.41 8.78
N ILE A 166 -29.26 -34.87 10.00
CA ILE A 166 -30.34 -34.84 10.98
C ILE A 166 -30.40 -33.42 11.58
N SER A 167 -31.54 -33.03 12.14
CA SER A 167 -31.76 -31.67 12.67
C SER A 167 -30.77 -31.26 13.78
N SER A 168 -30.25 -32.23 14.55
CA SER A 168 -29.31 -32.01 15.65
C SER A 168 -27.84 -31.99 15.23
N LEU A 169 -27.50 -32.26 13.96
CA LEU A 169 -26.13 -32.34 13.47
C LEU A 169 -25.93 -31.38 12.29
N THR A 170 -25.01 -30.45 12.42
CA THR A 170 -24.59 -29.55 11.34
C THR A 170 -23.15 -29.84 10.96
N ILE A 171 -22.93 -30.22 9.70
CA ILE A 171 -21.60 -30.37 9.11
C ILE A 171 -21.38 -29.16 8.21
N LYS A 172 -20.30 -28.42 8.42
CA LYS A 172 -19.94 -27.26 7.60
C LYS A 172 -18.52 -27.42 7.09
N SER A 173 -18.33 -27.25 5.79
CA SER A 173 -17.02 -27.25 5.13
C SER A 173 -16.84 -25.95 4.35
N ASP A 174 -15.76 -25.22 4.65
CA ASP A 174 -15.41 -23.95 4.03
C ASP A 174 -14.10 -24.11 3.25
N PHE A 175 -14.13 -23.84 1.95
CA PHE A 175 -12.96 -23.80 1.09
C PHE A 175 -12.72 -22.35 0.65
N THR A 176 -11.59 -21.78 1.07
CA THR A 176 -11.20 -20.42 0.73
C THR A 176 -9.96 -20.42 -0.16
N ALA A 177 -10.07 -19.78 -1.32
CA ALA A 177 -8.95 -19.46 -2.18
C ALA A 177 -8.66 -17.95 -2.11
N GLY A 178 -7.39 -17.61 -1.94
CA GLY A 178 -6.91 -16.23 -1.80
C GLY A 178 -5.73 -15.94 -2.71
N LEU A 179 -5.69 -14.73 -3.23
CA LEU A 179 -4.58 -14.17 -4.00
C LEU A 179 -4.32 -12.73 -3.56
N GLU A 180 -3.08 -12.43 -3.19
CA GLU A 180 -2.59 -11.09 -2.93
C GLU A 180 -1.39 -10.81 -3.86
N VAL A 181 -1.50 -9.74 -4.63
CA VAL A 181 -0.44 -9.27 -5.53
C VAL A 181 -0.08 -7.86 -5.11
N LYS A 182 1.20 -7.58 -4.88
CA LYS A 182 1.70 -6.22 -4.67
C LYS A 182 2.75 -5.94 -5.70
N ASN A 183 2.71 -4.74 -6.27
CA ASN A 183 3.83 -4.22 -7.02
C ASN A 183 4.24 -2.90 -6.36
N GLU A 184 5.53 -2.67 -6.32
CA GLU A 184 6.10 -1.42 -5.85
C GLU A 184 7.05 -0.88 -6.91
N ASP A 185 6.92 0.41 -7.19
CA ASP A 185 7.74 1.15 -8.14
C ASP A 185 8.09 2.49 -7.51
N ILE A 186 9.30 2.56 -6.97
CA ILE A 186 9.81 3.72 -6.26
C ILE A 186 10.94 4.31 -7.07
N PHE A 187 10.83 5.59 -7.38
CA PHE A 187 11.91 6.36 -7.96
C PHE A 187 12.41 7.37 -6.92
N SER A 188 13.72 7.37 -6.73
CA SER A 188 14.48 8.31 -5.90
C SER A 188 15.22 9.25 -6.83
N PRO A 189 14.75 10.49 -7.00
CA PRO A 189 15.43 11.53 -7.77
C PRO A 189 16.77 11.92 -7.16
N THR A 190 17.59 12.62 -7.93
CA THR A 190 18.76 13.30 -7.38
C THR A 190 18.35 14.36 -6.35
N VAL A 191 19.19 14.53 -5.33
CA VAL A 191 19.05 15.51 -4.25
C VAL A 191 20.33 16.33 -4.23
N PRO A 192 20.39 17.45 -4.97
CA PRO A 192 21.61 18.25 -5.10
C PRO A 192 21.80 19.25 -3.95
N GLU A 193 20.86 19.37 -3.01
CA GLU A 193 20.93 20.34 -1.92
C GLU A 193 21.93 19.94 -0.84
N ILE A 194 22.54 20.94 -0.23
CA ILE A 194 23.48 20.77 0.88
C ILE A 194 22.74 20.25 2.12
N GLY A 195 23.44 19.40 2.90
CA GLY A 195 22.92 18.75 4.11
C GLY A 195 23.07 17.25 4.00
N ARG A 196 22.47 16.66 2.96
CA ARG A 196 22.63 15.23 2.62
C ARG A 196 22.43 14.98 1.11
N PRO A 197 23.36 15.46 0.27
CA PRO A 197 23.22 15.33 -1.17
C PRO A 197 23.26 13.86 -1.61
N GLU A 198 22.46 13.53 -2.62
CA GLU A 198 22.46 12.25 -3.32
C GLU A 198 22.48 12.54 -4.81
N LEU A 199 23.63 12.33 -5.46
CA LEU A 199 23.85 12.77 -6.84
C LEU A 199 23.56 11.67 -7.87
N GLU A 200 23.12 10.49 -7.42
CA GLU A 200 22.67 9.42 -8.30
C GLU A 200 21.20 9.11 -8.05
N ASN A 201 20.38 9.23 -9.09
CA ASN A 201 19.00 8.76 -9.04
C ASN A 201 18.93 7.23 -9.14
N LYS A 202 17.87 6.66 -8.56
CA LYS A 202 17.65 5.21 -8.51
C LYS A 202 16.17 4.89 -8.62
N ARG A 203 15.83 3.84 -9.35
CA ARG A 203 14.52 3.20 -9.34
C ARG A 203 14.62 1.83 -8.69
N GLU A 204 13.69 1.52 -7.80
CA GLU A 204 13.48 0.22 -7.19
C GLU A 204 12.13 -0.31 -7.66
N LYS A 205 12.10 -1.55 -8.16
CA LYS A 205 10.87 -2.26 -8.46
C LYS A 205 10.84 -3.56 -7.71
N SER A 206 9.72 -3.83 -7.05
CA SER A 206 9.49 -5.12 -6.42
C SER A 206 8.09 -5.64 -6.72
N ASN A 207 7.98 -6.96 -6.76
CA ASN A 207 6.73 -7.68 -6.97
C ASN A 207 6.59 -8.73 -5.88
N GLU A 208 5.40 -8.83 -5.31
CA GLU A 208 5.02 -9.83 -4.33
C GLU A 208 3.79 -10.58 -4.85
N TRP A 209 3.84 -11.90 -4.79
CA TRP A 209 2.74 -12.78 -5.15
C TRP A 209 2.51 -13.78 -4.02
N LYS A 210 1.35 -13.70 -3.39
CA LYS A 210 0.96 -14.60 -2.32
C LYS A 210 -0.35 -15.30 -2.68
N SER A 211 -0.33 -16.62 -2.75
CA SER A 211 -1.56 -17.42 -2.85
C SER A 211 -1.81 -18.17 -1.55
N THR A 212 -3.08 -18.32 -1.20
CA THR A 212 -3.52 -19.02 0.02
C THR A 212 -4.68 -19.94 -0.31
N ILE A 213 -4.63 -21.17 0.15
CA ILE A 213 -5.76 -22.07 0.22
C ILE A 213 -5.99 -22.40 1.69
N LEU A 214 -7.21 -22.22 2.16
CA LEU A 214 -7.64 -22.58 3.50
C LEU A 214 -8.85 -23.49 3.38
N TRP A 215 -8.79 -24.67 3.99
CA TRP A 215 -9.90 -25.61 4.03
C TRP A 215 -10.22 -25.96 5.48
N GLU A 216 -11.45 -25.65 5.89
CA GLU A 216 -11.93 -25.87 7.24
C GLU A 216 -13.18 -26.73 7.20
N SER A 217 -13.27 -27.72 8.08
CA SER A 217 -14.45 -28.57 8.20
C SER A 217 -14.80 -28.77 9.66
N THR A 218 -16.07 -28.66 9.98
CA THR A 218 -16.59 -28.77 11.35
C THR A 218 -17.84 -29.64 11.36
N ALA A 219 -18.00 -30.43 12.40
CA ALA A 219 -19.21 -31.17 12.72
C ALA A 219 -19.66 -30.74 14.11
N THR A 220 -20.86 -30.16 14.19
CA THR A 220 -21.44 -29.65 15.43
C THR A 220 -22.72 -30.42 15.70
N TRP A 221 -22.76 -31.14 16.82
CA TRP A 221 -23.97 -31.79 17.32
C TRP A 221 -24.51 -31.00 18.51
N ALA A 222 -25.81 -30.73 18.53
CA ALA A 222 -26.47 -30.05 19.65
C ALA A 222 -27.85 -30.67 19.89
N HIS A 223 -28.17 -30.91 21.16
CA HIS A 223 -29.44 -31.49 21.57
C HIS A 223 -29.91 -30.94 22.92
N VAL A 224 -31.23 -30.84 23.09
CA VAL A 224 -31.88 -30.43 24.34
C VAL A 224 -32.57 -31.66 24.93
N PHE A 225 -32.16 -32.05 26.14
CA PHE A 225 -32.77 -33.14 26.90
C PHE A 225 -33.78 -32.58 27.90
N ASN A 226 -34.98 -33.16 27.93
CA ASN A 226 -36.07 -32.84 28.86
C ASN A 226 -36.41 -31.33 28.94
N ASP A 227 -36.22 -30.58 27.85
CA ASP A 227 -36.39 -29.12 27.79
C ASP A 227 -35.59 -28.33 28.86
N ALA A 228 -34.61 -28.96 29.51
CA ALA A 228 -33.88 -28.41 30.66
C ALA A 228 -32.36 -28.47 30.51
N HIS A 229 -31.83 -29.40 29.70
CA HIS A 229 -30.39 -29.59 29.56
C HIS A 229 -29.95 -29.53 28.10
N HIS A 230 -29.27 -28.45 27.72
CA HIS A 230 -28.68 -28.28 26.39
C HIS A 230 -27.24 -28.80 26.37
N VAL A 231 -26.95 -29.77 25.52
CA VAL A 231 -25.60 -30.31 25.31
C VAL A 231 -25.19 -30.07 23.88
N SER A 232 -24.00 -29.52 23.68
CA SER A 232 -23.38 -29.35 22.37
C SER A 232 -21.96 -29.86 22.35
N ALA A 233 -21.59 -30.56 21.27
CA ALA A 233 -20.24 -31.01 21.00
C ALA A 233 -19.84 -30.60 19.58
N MET A 234 -18.59 -30.20 19.40
CA MET A 234 -18.05 -29.79 18.11
C MET A 234 -16.67 -30.40 17.91
N ALA A 235 -16.45 -30.91 16.71
CA ALA A 235 -15.14 -31.36 16.23
C ALA A 235 -14.84 -30.67 14.91
N GLY A 236 -13.57 -30.35 14.67
CA GLY A 236 -13.18 -29.68 13.44
C GLY A 236 -11.75 -29.99 13.02
N TYR A 237 -11.48 -29.73 11.75
CA TYR A 237 -10.19 -29.85 11.09
C TYR A 237 -9.94 -28.63 10.22
N SER A 238 -8.70 -28.14 10.19
CA SER A 238 -8.27 -27.00 9.38
C SER A 238 -6.95 -27.32 8.70
N MET A 239 -6.86 -26.98 7.41
CA MET A 239 -5.65 -27.07 6.62
C MET A 239 -5.41 -25.74 5.90
N LYS A 240 -4.19 -25.24 5.98
CA LYS A 240 -3.76 -24.03 5.28
C LYS A 240 -2.53 -24.34 4.41
N TYR A 241 -2.60 -23.91 3.16
CA TYR A 241 -1.47 -23.92 2.23
C TYR A 241 -1.21 -22.50 1.75
N GLU A 242 0.03 -22.05 1.82
CA GLU A 242 0.45 -20.73 1.35
C GLU A 242 1.66 -20.88 0.44
N LYS A 243 1.65 -20.13 -0.66
CA LYS A 243 2.82 -19.95 -1.51
C LYS A 243 3.12 -18.47 -1.64
N TYR A 244 4.39 -18.12 -1.54
CA TYR A 244 4.85 -16.74 -1.53
C TYR A 244 6.02 -16.61 -2.49
N LYS A 245 5.91 -15.71 -3.47
CA LYS A 245 7.01 -15.31 -4.32
C LYS A 245 7.24 -13.82 -4.17
N TRP A 246 8.49 -13.41 -4.15
CA TRP A 246 8.88 -12.01 -4.19
C TRP A 246 10.12 -11.82 -5.04
N ASP A 247 10.16 -10.75 -5.81
CA ASP A 247 11.35 -10.33 -6.55
C ASP A 247 11.55 -8.82 -6.44
N ARG A 248 12.81 -8.40 -6.52
CA ARG A 248 13.20 -7.00 -6.51
C ARG A 248 14.42 -6.76 -7.39
N TYR A 249 14.40 -5.63 -8.09
CA TYR A 249 15.54 -5.14 -8.85
C TYR A 249 15.65 -3.62 -8.82
N TYR A 250 16.82 -3.14 -9.21
CA TYR A 250 17.13 -1.72 -9.23
C TYR A 250 17.70 -1.31 -10.58
N THR A 251 17.46 -0.06 -10.93
CA THR A 251 18.09 0.63 -12.06
C THR A 251 18.51 2.01 -11.60
N SER A 252 19.59 2.58 -12.15
CA SER A 252 20.08 3.90 -11.75
C SER A 252 20.68 4.66 -12.92
N LYS A 253 21.08 5.91 -12.67
CA LYS A 253 21.70 6.81 -13.66
C LYS A 253 20.80 7.11 -14.85
N PHE A 254 19.57 7.51 -14.59
CA PHE A 254 18.65 8.04 -15.58
C PHE A 254 19.03 9.47 -15.96
N ASN A 255 19.00 9.79 -17.25
CA ASN A 255 19.25 11.15 -17.76
C ASN A 255 18.07 12.10 -17.49
N GLN A 256 16.85 11.56 -17.47
CA GLN A 256 15.61 12.29 -17.18
C GLN A 256 14.86 11.58 -16.06
N GLU A 257 14.30 12.36 -15.14
CA GLU A 257 13.73 11.89 -13.88
C GLU A 257 12.20 11.91 -13.84
N ASP A 258 11.55 12.32 -14.93
CA ASP A 258 10.10 12.24 -15.04
C ASP A 258 9.63 10.79 -15.23
N ARG A 259 8.39 10.52 -14.81
CA ARG A 259 7.89 9.14 -14.75
C ARG A 259 7.78 8.45 -16.11
N HIS A 260 7.64 9.20 -17.21
CA HIS A 260 7.57 8.62 -18.56
C HIS A 260 8.95 8.23 -19.07
N SER A 261 10.01 8.90 -18.61
CA SER A 261 11.38 8.68 -19.07
C SER A 261 12.14 7.62 -18.27
N ILE A 262 11.74 7.32 -17.02
CA ILE A 262 12.40 6.34 -16.15
C ILE A 262 12.13 4.87 -16.52
N THR A 263 12.08 4.52 -17.79
CA THR A 263 11.89 3.13 -18.26
C THR A 263 13.17 2.31 -18.14
N ASN A 264 13.06 0.97 -18.05
CA ASN A 264 14.24 0.11 -17.86
C ASN A 264 15.30 0.28 -18.97
N GLY A 265 14.90 0.59 -20.21
CA GLY A 265 15.83 0.81 -21.33
C GLY A 265 16.54 2.16 -21.31
N GLN A 266 16.08 3.12 -20.51
CA GLN A 266 16.69 4.45 -20.35
C GLN A 266 17.62 4.52 -19.12
N ALA A 267 17.74 3.42 -18.37
CA ALA A 267 18.64 3.35 -17.24
C ALA A 267 20.10 3.29 -17.71
N GLY A 268 20.95 4.19 -17.21
CA GLY A 268 22.38 4.16 -17.46
C GLY A 268 23.12 3.05 -16.71
N ASN A 269 22.49 2.40 -15.73
CA ASN A 269 23.06 1.28 -14.99
C ASN A 269 21.99 0.29 -14.49
N TRP A 270 22.26 -1.01 -14.68
CA TRP A 270 21.45 -2.14 -14.19
C TRP A 270 22.25 -3.17 -13.38
N SER A 271 23.56 -2.98 -13.20
CA SER A 271 24.47 -3.96 -12.57
C SER A 271 24.97 -3.53 -11.19
N LYS A 272 24.78 -2.26 -10.80
CA LYS A 272 25.24 -1.73 -9.51
C LYS A 272 24.63 -2.46 -8.31
N TYR A 273 23.39 -2.92 -8.43
CA TYR A 273 22.69 -3.65 -7.38
C TYR A 273 22.31 -5.04 -7.89
N LYS A 274 22.53 -6.07 -7.07
CA LYS A 274 22.13 -7.43 -7.40
C LYS A 274 20.62 -7.59 -7.24
N PRO A 275 19.90 -8.16 -8.22
CA PRO A 275 18.50 -8.55 -8.04
C PRO A 275 18.34 -9.57 -6.91
N GLU A 276 17.19 -9.54 -6.27
CA GLU A 276 16.83 -10.45 -5.18
C GLU A 276 15.52 -11.17 -5.52
N GLU A 277 15.42 -12.44 -5.15
CA GLU A 277 14.21 -13.25 -5.34
C GLU A 277 14.04 -14.22 -4.16
N ASN A 278 12.80 -14.48 -3.78
CA ASN A 278 12.39 -15.51 -2.83
C ASN A 278 11.15 -16.24 -3.39
N ILE A 279 11.06 -17.56 -3.23
CA ILE A 279 10.06 -18.44 -3.89
C ILE A 279 9.38 -19.36 -2.87
#